data_AF-A0A953F9U0-F1
#
_entry.id   AF-A0A953F9U0-F1
#
_cell.length_a   1.000
_cell.length_b   1.000
_cell.length_c   1.000
_cell.angle_alpha   90.00
_cell.angle_beta   90.00
_cell.angle_gamma   90.00
#
_symmetry.space_group_name_H-M   'P 1'
#
loop_
_entity.id
_entity.type
_entity.pdbx_description
1 polymer ?
#
loop_
_entity_poly.entity_id
_entity_poly.type
_entity_poly.pdbx_seq_one_letter_code
_entity_poly.pdbx_strand_id
1 'polypeptide(L)'
;MKTNLVVSLRSIVMALMLAIFVMSCQTNEPVTPQQDLLPQKFSVNIPSAISTKSTVAGGRVKGDTLNGNAIYLNLGTFIAVGKGASEIVEAFINGIRAYHIDRVKTLTYSGDDNRSKNLVVLSQVEFGGHLWDYALTITDADSEGNADGGKALQLFWNNEAPIKGIAIIKPFNCDRTKNSLSGDSMFRIDYSEGGEHGYDAEMEVRISDLPLTAPGSDKFAIGSLHMFAGRKGDVVDVFGNSNHPNANLFTADTGFNWAFVAASNEKTNIAVAEVGLPPSSLDSNDRQVLLKDYSVHNVFVAGITAIWPGIDQTLLNSYLSNTAAPGYFNSVKGFLSGGNSPGADFDVLAARLDGLSPYNPLETSNLHVVFK
;
A
#
# COMPACT_ATOMS: atom_id res chain seq x y z
N MET A 1 54.97 -77.79 -15.12
CA MET A 1 54.47 -76.42 -14.81
C MET A 1 53.06 -76.53 -14.22
N LYS A 2 52.94 -76.38 -12.90
CA LYS A 2 51.68 -76.03 -12.21
C LYS A 2 52.09 -75.28 -10.94
N THR A 3 52.04 -73.95 -10.97
CA THR A 3 52.22 -73.10 -9.80
C THR A 3 50.84 -72.89 -9.17
N ASN A 4 50.68 -73.41 -7.95
CA ASN A 4 49.47 -73.27 -7.15
C ASN A 4 49.40 -71.85 -6.59
N LEU A 5 48.33 -71.13 -6.94
CA LEU A 5 47.99 -69.85 -6.32
C LEU A 5 47.23 -70.14 -5.01
N VAL A 6 47.93 -70.12 -3.88
CA VAL A 6 47.29 -70.20 -2.55
C VAL A 6 46.80 -68.81 -2.19
N VAL A 7 45.53 -68.53 -2.51
CA VAL A 7 44.86 -67.30 -2.06
C VAL A 7 44.50 -67.48 -0.59
N SER A 8 45.18 -66.74 0.28
CA SER A 8 44.91 -66.71 1.72
C SER A 8 43.48 -66.21 1.98
N LEU A 9 42.68 -66.99 2.70
CA LEU A 9 41.32 -66.66 3.11
C LEU A 9 41.25 -65.31 3.88
N ARG A 10 42.35 -64.90 4.54
CA ARG A 10 42.47 -63.60 5.21
C ARG A 10 42.51 -62.42 4.23
N SER A 11 43.07 -62.61 3.03
CA SER A 11 43.14 -61.58 1.98
C SER A 11 41.78 -61.34 1.33
N ILE A 12 40.94 -62.37 1.24
CA ILE A 12 39.55 -62.27 0.73
C ILE A 12 38.66 -61.54 1.74
N VAL A 13 38.78 -61.86 3.05
CA VAL A 13 37.99 -61.21 4.10
C VAL A 13 38.38 -59.72 4.25
N MET A 14 39.65 -59.37 4.09
CA MET A 14 40.12 -57.98 4.15
C MET A 14 39.71 -57.16 2.92
N ALA A 15 39.65 -57.78 1.73
CA ALA A 15 39.10 -57.13 0.52
C ALA A 15 37.57 -56.95 0.61
N LEU A 16 36.86 -57.89 1.23
CA LEU A 16 35.41 -57.79 1.43
C LEU A 16 35.02 -56.76 2.50
N MET A 17 35.82 -56.59 3.56
CA MET A 17 35.62 -55.51 4.54
C MET A 17 35.93 -54.12 3.97
N LEU A 18 36.89 -53.99 3.05
CA LEU A 18 37.19 -52.72 2.39
C LEU A 18 36.10 -52.31 1.38
N ALA A 19 35.42 -53.28 0.75
CA ALA A 19 34.29 -53.03 -0.15
C ALA A 19 33.05 -52.49 0.59
N ILE A 20 32.86 -52.83 1.86
CA ILE A 20 31.72 -52.34 2.67
C ILE A 20 31.88 -50.86 3.05
N PHE A 21 33.11 -50.33 3.09
CA PHE A 21 33.35 -48.91 3.34
C PHE A 21 33.15 -47.99 2.12
N VAL A 22 33.10 -48.54 0.90
CA VAL A 22 32.88 -47.74 -0.33
C VAL A 22 31.41 -47.72 -0.77
N MET A 23 30.54 -48.52 -0.15
CA MET A 23 29.08 -48.51 -0.40
C MET A 23 28.29 -47.71 0.66
N SER A 24 28.95 -47.09 1.63
CA SER A 24 28.35 -46.14 2.58
C SER A 24 28.46 -44.67 2.16
N CYS A 25 28.63 -44.40 0.86
CA CYS A 25 28.07 -43.17 0.31
C CYS A 25 26.56 -43.38 0.27
N GLN A 26 25.85 -42.85 1.26
CA GLN A 26 24.42 -42.61 1.14
C GLN A 26 24.21 -42.01 -0.24
N THR A 27 23.44 -42.70 -1.08
CA THR A 27 22.79 -42.05 -2.21
C THR A 27 22.03 -40.89 -1.59
N ASN A 28 22.59 -39.69 -1.69
CA ASN A 28 21.84 -38.48 -1.49
C ASN A 28 20.60 -38.68 -2.34
N GLU A 29 19.43 -38.76 -1.71
CA GLU A 29 18.19 -38.68 -2.46
C GLU A 29 18.36 -37.48 -3.40
N PRO A 30 17.97 -37.61 -4.68
CA PRO A 30 17.98 -36.45 -5.56
C PRO A 30 17.20 -35.37 -4.82
N VAL A 31 17.90 -34.32 -4.39
CA VAL A 31 17.27 -33.12 -3.85
C VAL A 31 16.43 -32.65 -5.02
N THR A 32 15.14 -32.94 -4.95
CA THR A 32 14.16 -32.32 -5.83
C THR A 32 14.42 -30.83 -5.68
N PRO A 33 14.66 -30.09 -6.78
CA PRO A 33 14.71 -28.63 -6.69
C PRO A 33 13.39 -28.21 -6.06
N GLN A 34 13.44 -27.80 -4.79
CA GLN A 34 12.25 -27.41 -4.07
C GLN A 34 11.68 -26.21 -4.80
N GLN A 35 10.39 -26.29 -5.13
CA GLN A 35 9.65 -25.20 -5.77
C GLN A 35 9.88 -23.90 -4.99
N ASP A 36 10.12 -22.82 -5.74
CA ASP A 36 10.38 -21.47 -5.24
C ASP A 36 9.35 -21.14 -4.15
N LEU A 37 9.80 -21.03 -2.89
CA LEU A 37 8.95 -20.87 -1.69
C LEU A 37 8.36 -19.45 -1.57
N LEU A 38 8.42 -18.67 -2.64
CA LEU A 38 8.11 -17.25 -2.65
C LEU A 38 7.16 -16.93 -3.79
N PRO A 39 6.10 -16.15 -3.53
CA PRO A 39 5.21 -15.69 -4.57
C PRO A 39 5.96 -14.84 -5.61
N GLN A 40 5.50 -14.86 -6.87
CA GLN A 40 6.21 -14.16 -7.95
C GLN A 40 6.08 -12.64 -7.86
N LYS A 41 4.94 -12.12 -7.36
CA LYS A 41 4.64 -10.69 -7.21
C LYS A 41 3.63 -10.46 -6.08
N PHE A 42 3.74 -9.32 -5.40
CA PHE A 42 2.72 -8.76 -4.50
C PHE A 42 2.48 -7.30 -4.90
N SER A 43 1.71 -7.06 -5.96
CA SER A 43 1.45 -5.70 -6.41
C SER A 43 0.13 -5.54 -7.14
N VAL A 44 -0.49 -4.38 -6.93
CA VAL A 44 -1.62 -3.89 -7.71
C VAL A 44 -1.18 -2.58 -8.37
N ASN A 45 -1.06 -2.59 -9.70
CA ASN A 45 -0.73 -1.40 -10.45
C ASN A 45 -1.93 -0.44 -10.46
N ILE A 46 -1.70 0.83 -10.13
CA ILE A 46 -2.73 1.87 -10.24
C ILE A 46 -2.49 2.67 -11.54
N PRO A 47 -3.47 2.79 -12.45
CA PRO A 47 -3.27 3.39 -13.77
C PRO A 47 -2.92 4.88 -13.73
N SER A 48 -2.16 5.32 -14.75
CA SER A 48 -1.68 6.71 -14.83
C SER A 48 -2.73 7.72 -15.30
N ALA A 49 -3.91 7.27 -15.78
CA ALA A 49 -5.05 8.16 -16.09
C ALA A 49 -5.43 9.05 -14.91
N ILE A 50 -5.31 8.53 -13.69
CA ILE A 50 -5.56 9.27 -12.44
C ILE A 50 -4.30 10.04 -11.98
N SER A 51 -3.14 9.77 -12.60
CA SER A 51 -1.81 10.25 -12.17
C SER A 51 -1.23 11.37 -13.03
N THR A 52 -2.02 12.00 -13.91
CA THR A 52 -1.49 13.03 -14.80
C THR A 52 -0.92 14.17 -13.97
N LYS A 53 0.41 14.32 -13.99
CA LYS A 53 1.11 15.45 -13.35
C LYS A 53 0.54 16.73 -13.93
N SER A 54 -0.20 17.46 -13.11
CA SER A 54 -0.71 18.77 -13.47
C SER A 54 0.48 19.67 -13.77
N THR A 55 0.62 20.11 -15.02
CA THR A 55 1.26 21.39 -15.27
C THR A 55 0.37 22.43 -14.63
N VAL A 56 0.78 22.93 -13.46
CA VAL A 56 0.15 24.10 -12.84
C VAL A 56 0.43 25.28 -13.76
N ALA A 57 -0.33 25.41 -14.84
CA ALA A 57 -0.45 26.65 -15.56
C ALA A 57 -1.50 27.47 -14.82
N GLY A 58 -1.03 28.23 -13.83
CA GLY A 58 -1.75 29.38 -13.31
C GLY A 58 -2.23 30.23 -14.48
N GLY A 59 -3.52 30.24 -14.69
CA GLY A 59 -4.18 31.02 -15.72
C GLY A 59 -5.66 30.91 -15.51
N ARG A 60 -6.28 31.99 -15.02
CA ARG A 60 -7.72 32.17 -15.06
C ARG A 60 -8.19 31.77 -16.46
N VAL A 61 -8.91 30.66 -16.57
CA VAL A 61 -9.69 30.37 -17.77
C VAL A 61 -10.76 31.47 -17.85
N LYS A 62 -11.33 31.76 -19.03
CA LYS A 62 -12.40 32.75 -19.17
C LYS A 62 -13.56 32.43 -18.20
N GLY A 63 -13.57 33.08 -17.03
CA GLY A 63 -14.42 32.77 -15.87
C GLY A 63 -13.59 32.34 -14.66
N ASP A 64 -13.73 33.03 -13.51
CA ASP A 64 -13.19 32.56 -12.23
C ASP A 64 -13.95 31.27 -11.86
N THR A 65 -13.42 30.11 -12.24
CA THR A 65 -13.96 28.79 -11.92
C THR A 65 -12.89 27.98 -11.18
N LEU A 66 -13.30 27.26 -10.12
CA LEU A 66 -12.41 26.36 -9.41
C LEU A 66 -11.92 25.26 -10.35
N ASN A 67 -10.60 25.07 -10.40
CA ASN A 67 -9.99 24.12 -11.34
C ASN A 67 -10.20 22.67 -10.85
N GLY A 68 -10.78 21.81 -11.69
CA GLY A 68 -10.94 20.38 -11.38
C GLY A 68 -9.64 19.69 -11.02
N ASN A 69 -8.54 19.97 -11.74
CA ASN A 69 -7.23 19.40 -11.40
C ASN A 69 -6.75 19.80 -9.99
N ALA A 70 -7.18 20.95 -9.45
CA ALA A 70 -6.86 21.33 -8.08
C ALA A 70 -7.72 20.56 -7.06
N ILE A 71 -9.00 20.35 -7.35
CA ILE A 71 -9.93 19.58 -6.49
C ILE A 71 -9.42 18.14 -6.30
N TYR A 72 -9.00 17.52 -7.40
CA TYR A 72 -8.60 16.11 -7.45
C TYR A 72 -7.09 15.90 -7.33
N LEU A 73 -6.31 16.95 -7.00
CA LEU A 73 -4.85 16.91 -6.95
C LEU A 73 -4.34 15.80 -6.01
N ASN A 74 -5.01 15.60 -4.88
CA ASN A 74 -4.58 14.63 -3.86
C ASN A 74 -4.75 13.17 -4.31
N LEU A 75 -5.52 12.87 -5.37
CA LEU A 75 -5.53 11.53 -5.98
C LEU A 75 -4.12 11.08 -6.36
N GLY A 76 -3.29 12.03 -6.83
CA GLY A 76 -1.89 11.77 -7.17
C GLY A 76 -1.08 11.21 -6.00
N THR A 77 -1.37 11.67 -4.77
CA THR A 77 -0.74 11.17 -3.55
C THR A 77 -1.05 9.70 -3.32
N PHE A 78 -2.33 9.30 -3.41
CA PHE A 78 -2.74 7.91 -3.21
C PHE A 78 -2.16 6.97 -4.27
N ILE A 79 -2.08 7.43 -5.52
CA ILE A 79 -1.44 6.64 -6.58
C ILE A 79 0.04 6.45 -6.29
N ALA A 80 0.74 7.51 -5.88
CA ALA A 80 2.15 7.42 -5.51
C ALA A 80 2.37 6.48 -4.32
N VAL A 81 1.48 6.53 -3.32
CA VAL A 81 1.51 5.63 -2.15
C VAL A 81 1.27 4.19 -2.58
N GLY A 82 0.22 3.91 -3.36
CA GLY A 82 -0.06 2.55 -3.84
C GLY A 82 1.07 1.98 -4.71
N LYS A 83 1.63 2.80 -5.61
CA LYS A 83 2.80 2.41 -6.40
C LYS A 83 4.02 2.14 -5.52
N GLY A 84 4.34 3.04 -4.60
CA GLY A 84 5.47 2.89 -3.68
C GLY A 84 5.32 1.65 -2.77
N ALA A 85 4.10 1.37 -2.29
CA ALA A 85 3.80 0.17 -1.53
C ALA A 85 4.07 -1.09 -2.34
N SER A 86 3.62 -1.15 -3.59
CA SER A 86 3.90 -2.26 -4.50
C SER A 86 5.41 -2.45 -4.75
N GLU A 87 6.14 -1.37 -5.00
CA GLU A 87 7.59 -1.41 -5.23
C GLU A 87 8.37 -1.88 -3.99
N ILE A 88 7.97 -1.44 -2.79
CA ILE A 88 8.56 -1.86 -1.51
C ILE A 88 8.37 -3.37 -1.30
N VAL A 89 7.15 -3.86 -1.49
CA VAL A 89 6.84 -5.26 -1.26
C VAL A 89 7.54 -6.15 -2.29
N GLU A 90 7.60 -5.74 -3.56
CA GLU A 90 8.37 -6.43 -4.60
C GLU A 90 9.87 -6.46 -4.26
N ALA A 91 10.43 -5.37 -3.72
CA ALA A 91 11.80 -5.33 -3.26
C ALA A 91 12.07 -6.32 -2.12
N PHE A 92 11.12 -6.49 -1.18
CA PHE A 92 11.25 -7.48 -0.11
C PHE A 92 11.27 -8.91 -0.65
N ILE A 93 10.33 -9.28 -1.52
CA ILE A 93 10.30 -10.62 -2.14
C ILE A 93 11.61 -10.90 -2.88
N ASN A 94 12.06 -9.94 -3.68
CA ASN A 94 13.31 -10.07 -4.43
C ASN A 94 14.52 -10.22 -3.50
N GLY A 95 14.55 -9.48 -2.39
CA GLY A 95 15.58 -9.62 -1.36
C GLY A 95 15.57 -11.01 -0.71
N ILE A 96 14.40 -11.49 -0.29
CA ILE A 96 14.24 -12.83 0.30
C ILE A 96 14.74 -13.92 -0.66
N ARG A 97 14.41 -13.80 -1.96
CA ARG A 97 14.88 -14.72 -3.00
C ARG A 97 16.40 -14.64 -3.19
N ALA A 98 16.94 -13.43 -3.36
CA ALA A 98 18.35 -13.20 -3.65
C ALA A 98 19.28 -13.68 -2.53
N TYR A 99 18.84 -13.58 -1.28
CA TYR A 99 19.61 -14.01 -0.11
C TYR A 99 19.26 -15.41 0.40
N HIS A 100 18.41 -16.15 -0.33
CA HIS A 100 17.95 -17.49 0.05
C HIS A 100 17.42 -17.51 1.50
N ILE A 101 16.55 -16.54 1.81
CA ILE A 101 15.84 -16.44 3.09
C ILE A 101 14.56 -17.30 2.97
N ASP A 102 14.76 -18.56 2.60
CA ASP A 102 13.73 -19.51 2.21
C ASP A 102 13.43 -20.55 3.31
N ARG A 103 14.01 -20.35 4.49
CA ARG A 103 13.89 -21.25 5.64
C ARG A 103 13.98 -20.48 6.95
N VAL A 104 13.53 -21.13 8.02
CA VAL A 104 13.72 -20.65 9.40
C VAL A 104 15.21 -20.36 9.63
N LYS A 105 15.53 -19.13 9.99
CA LYS A 105 16.91 -18.65 10.08
C LYS A 105 17.00 -17.44 10.99
N THR A 106 18.12 -17.34 11.68
CA THR A 106 18.51 -16.13 12.42
C THR A 106 19.87 -15.66 11.93
N LEU A 107 20.01 -14.38 11.65
CA LEU A 107 21.29 -13.78 11.30
C LEU A 107 21.38 -12.32 11.78
N THR A 108 22.59 -11.82 11.89
CA THR A 108 22.87 -10.41 12.18
C THR A 108 23.69 -9.84 11.03
N TYR A 109 23.36 -8.64 10.58
CA TYR A 109 24.07 -7.93 9.51
C TYR A 109 24.22 -6.45 9.84
N SER A 110 25.09 -5.74 9.12
CA SER A 110 25.21 -4.28 9.24
C SER A 110 24.22 -3.60 8.30
N GLY A 111 23.37 -2.73 8.83
CA GLY A 111 22.51 -1.87 8.03
C GLY A 111 23.28 -0.72 7.36
N ASP A 112 22.61 -0.03 6.46
CA ASP A 112 23.12 1.18 5.75
C ASP A 112 23.47 2.32 6.72
N ASP A 113 22.83 2.36 7.88
CA ASP A 113 23.09 3.29 8.97
C ASP A 113 24.28 2.88 9.86
N ASN A 114 25.04 1.85 9.45
CA ASN A 114 26.13 1.21 10.19
C ASN A 114 25.72 0.61 11.54
N ARG A 115 24.42 0.33 11.74
CA ARG A 115 23.90 -0.31 12.95
C ARG A 115 23.69 -1.79 12.70
N SER A 116 23.88 -2.60 13.74
CA SER A 116 23.58 -4.03 13.64
C SER A 116 22.08 -4.27 13.56
N LYS A 117 21.66 -5.07 12.58
CA LYS A 117 20.28 -5.48 12.37
C LYS A 117 20.17 -6.98 12.59
N ASN A 118 19.20 -7.42 13.38
CA ASN A 118 18.92 -8.84 13.58
C ASN A 118 17.74 -9.23 12.71
N LEU A 119 17.89 -10.31 11.95
CA LEU A 119 16.84 -10.88 11.11
C LEU A 119 16.49 -12.27 11.65
N VAL A 120 15.19 -12.51 11.84
CA VAL A 120 14.64 -13.79 12.30
C VAL A 120 13.51 -14.20 11.36
N VAL A 121 13.59 -15.40 10.82
CA VAL A 121 12.51 -16.05 10.08
C VAL A 121 11.98 -17.22 10.89
N LEU A 122 10.67 -17.25 11.09
CA LEU A 122 9.93 -18.31 11.75
C LEU A 122 8.90 -18.89 10.79
N SER A 123 8.48 -20.13 11.02
CA SER A 123 7.38 -20.76 10.30
C SER A 123 6.15 -20.93 11.20
N GLN A 124 4.97 -21.08 10.58
CA GLN A 124 3.70 -21.37 11.26
C GLN A 124 3.37 -20.33 12.34
N VAL A 125 3.33 -19.05 11.93
CA VAL A 125 3.18 -17.92 12.84
C VAL A 125 1.76 -17.38 12.77
N GLU A 126 1.07 -17.36 13.91
CA GLU A 126 -0.28 -16.79 14.00
C GLU A 126 -0.23 -15.26 14.11
N PHE A 127 -0.95 -14.54 13.26
CA PHE A 127 -1.11 -13.09 13.34
C PHE A 127 -2.41 -12.65 12.70
N GLY A 128 -3.15 -11.74 13.36
CA GLY A 128 -4.40 -11.19 12.84
C GLY A 128 -5.49 -12.25 12.60
N GLY A 129 -5.51 -13.33 13.39
CA GLY A 129 -6.45 -14.44 13.23
C GLY A 129 -6.12 -15.40 12.07
N HIS A 130 -4.95 -15.24 11.43
CA HIS A 130 -4.48 -16.10 10.35
C HIS A 130 -3.19 -16.81 10.75
N LEU A 131 -3.06 -18.07 10.36
CA LEU A 131 -1.81 -18.82 10.46
C LEU A 131 -1.02 -18.60 9.17
N TRP A 132 0.14 -17.96 9.30
CA TRP A 132 1.04 -17.67 8.19
C TRP A 132 2.11 -18.75 8.07
N ASP A 133 2.44 -19.14 6.84
CA ASP A 133 3.48 -20.16 6.62
C ASP A 133 4.83 -19.68 7.14
N TYR A 134 5.13 -18.40 6.92
CA TYR A 134 6.37 -17.76 7.35
C TYR A 134 6.14 -16.36 7.88
N ALA A 135 6.99 -15.97 8.83
CA ALA A 135 7.16 -14.59 9.24
C ALA A 135 8.63 -14.23 9.31
N LEU A 136 9.01 -13.07 8.75
CA LEU A 136 10.33 -12.48 8.84
C LEU A 136 10.23 -11.23 9.69
N THR A 137 11.04 -11.12 10.73
CA THR A 137 11.18 -9.91 11.56
C THR A 137 12.62 -9.40 11.45
N ILE A 138 12.78 -8.10 11.21
CA ILE A 138 14.06 -7.40 11.32
C ILE A 138 13.96 -6.40 12.47
N THR A 139 14.93 -6.41 13.37
CA THR A 139 15.09 -5.45 14.47
C THR A 139 16.41 -4.68 14.33
N ASP A 140 16.40 -3.44 14.79
CA ASP A 140 17.62 -2.69 15.10
C ASP A 140 18.16 -3.19 16.45
N ALA A 141 19.28 -3.91 16.45
CA ALA A 141 19.77 -4.68 17.60
C ALA A 141 19.99 -3.80 18.84
N ASP A 142 20.50 -2.59 18.62
CA ASP A 142 20.75 -1.58 19.65
C ASP A 142 19.46 -0.97 20.24
N SER A 143 18.30 -1.23 19.62
CA SER A 143 17.01 -0.64 19.96
C SER A 143 15.98 -1.67 20.44
N GLU A 144 16.38 -2.93 20.63
CA GLU A 144 15.46 -4.00 21.05
C GLU A 144 14.82 -3.76 22.43
N GLY A 145 15.40 -2.86 23.24
CA GLY A 145 14.82 -2.41 24.51
C GLY A 145 13.74 -1.33 24.40
N ASN A 146 13.45 -0.81 23.20
CA ASN A 146 12.41 0.19 22.98
C ASN A 146 11.01 -0.43 23.06
N ALA A 147 9.97 0.41 23.20
CA ALA A 147 8.58 -0.04 23.28
C ALA A 147 8.10 -0.82 22.03
N ASP A 148 8.67 -0.52 20.86
CA ASP A 148 8.42 -1.24 19.60
C ASP A 148 9.28 -2.51 19.44
N GLY A 149 10.10 -2.85 20.45
CA GLY A 149 11.06 -3.95 20.40
C GLY A 149 12.19 -3.73 19.39
N GLY A 150 12.45 -2.48 18.98
CA GLY A 150 13.43 -2.15 17.96
C GLY A 150 13.05 -2.63 16.56
N LYS A 151 11.81 -3.09 16.35
CA LYS A 151 11.36 -3.66 15.08
C LYS A 151 11.42 -2.62 13.97
N ALA A 152 12.03 -3.01 12.86
CA ALA A 152 12.16 -2.23 11.64
C ALA A 152 11.21 -2.75 10.56
N LEU A 153 11.12 -4.06 10.43
CA LEU A 153 10.32 -4.74 9.41
C LEU A 153 9.69 -6.00 9.99
N GLN A 154 8.43 -6.24 9.67
CA GLN A 154 7.78 -7.55 9.80
C GLN A 154 7.08 -7.91 8.50
N LEU A 155 7.36 -9.09 8.00
CA LEU A 155 6.72 -9.67 6.83
C LEU A 155 6.03 -10.96 7.23
N PHE A 156 4.83 -11.18 6.73
CA PHE A 156 4.09 -12.43 6.83
C PHE A 156 3.66 -12.83 5.43
N TRP A 157 3.80 -14.11 5.07
CA TRP A 157 3.34 -14.61 3.77
C TRP A 157 3.00 -16.08 3.82
N ASN A 158 2.20 -16.51 2.85
CA ASN A 158 1.97 -17.91 2.56
C ASN A 158 2.68 -18.34 1.26
N ASN A 159 2.94 -19.63 1.15
CA ASN A 159 3.67 -20.21 0.03
C ASN A 159 2.75 -20.82 -1.03
N GLU A 160 1.50 -21.10 -0.68
CA GLU A 160 0.52 -21.71 -1.58
C GLU A 160 -0.61 -20.73 -1.93
N ALA A 161 -1.18 -20.91 -3.13
CA ALA A 161 -2.31 -20.12 -3.59
C ALA A 161 -3.54 -20.36 -2.68
N PRO A 162 -4.34 -19.31 -2.37
CA PRO A 162 -4.21 -17.94 -2.86
C PRO A 162 -3.08 -17.19 -2.16
N ILE A 163 -2.34 -16.42 -2.95
CA ILE A 163 -1.17 -15.68 -2.50
C ILE A 163 -1.58 -14.50 -1.61
N LYS A 164 -1.02 -14.42 -0.40
CA LYS A 164 -1.31 -13.38 0.60
C LYS A 164 -0.03 -12.94 1.31
N GLY A 165 -0.03 -11.69 1.76
CA GLY A 165 1.06 -11.20 2.59
C GLY A 165 0.71 -9.94 3.37
N ILE A 166 1.46 -9.73 4.44
CA ILE A 166 1.44 -8.49 5.22
C ILE A 166 2.87 -8.00 5.36
N ALA A 167 3.11 -6.72 5.08
CA ALA A 167 4.34 -6.03 5.38
C ALA A 167 4.07 -4.88 6.36
N ILE A 168 4.77 -4.85 7.49
CA ILE A 168 4.72 -3.77 8.48
C ILE A 168 6.13 -3.19 8.60
N ILE A 169 6.25 -1.87 8.48
CA ILE A 169 7.54 -1.19 8.33
C ILE A 169 7.56 0.03 9.23
N LYS A 170 8.66 0.21 9.96
CA LYS A 170 9.00 1.46 10.65
C LYS A 170 10.29 2.02 10.04
N PRO A 171 10.18 2.97 9.08
CA PRO A 171 11.33 3.46 8.31
C PRO A 171 12.48 3.96 9.18
N PHE A 172 12.17 4.59 10.31
CA PHE A 172 13.17 5.04 11.28
C PHE A 172 14.10 3.92 11.75
N ASN A 173 13.57 2.75 12.09
CA ASN A 173 14.40 1.63 12.56
C ASN A 173 15.12 0.91 11.40
N CYS A 174 14.63 1.04 10.16
CA CYS A 174 15.33 0.53 8.97
C CYS A 174 16.64 1.30 8.69
N ASP A 175 16.57 2.63 8.70
CA ASP A 175 17.72 3.52 8.49
C ASP A 175 17.47 4.84 9.22
N ARG A 176 18.11 4.98 10.39
CA ARG A 176 17.93 6.17 11.26
C ARG A 176 18.54 7.43 10.68
N THR A 177 19.53 7.28 9.80
CA THR A 177 20.22 8.43 9.20
C THR A 177 19.33 9.06 8.15
N LYS A 178 18.77 8.25 7.25
CA LYS A 178 17.87 8.74 6.19
C LYS A 178 16.49 9.12 6.69
N ASN A 179 15.98 8.45 7.72
CA ASN A 179 14.59 8.62 8.19
C ASN A 179 14.47 9.31 9.56
N SER A 180 15.44 10.17 9.91
CA SER A 180 15.52 10.83 11.22
C SER A 180 14.30 11.66 11.61
N LEU A 181 13.50 12.11 10.64
CA LEU A 181 12.27 12.89 10.86
C LEU A 181 10.99 12.04 10.94
N SER A 182 11.08 10.73 10.69
CA SER A 182 9.93 9.81 10.65
C SER A 182 9.94 8.86 11.84
N GLY A 183 10.25 9.40 13.02
CA GLY A 183 10.54 8.62 14.23
C GLY A 183 9.48 7.59 14.58
N ASP A 184 8.21 7.98 14.51
CA ASP A 184 7.07 7.13 14.88
C ASP A 184 6.26 6.65 13.68
N SER A 185 6.56 7.12 12.47
CA SER A 185 5.80 6.76 11.28
C SER A 185 5.85 5.26 11.02
N MET A 186 4.69 4.66 10.80
CA MET A 186 4.57 3.22 10.54
C MET A 186 3.66 2.94 9.36
N PHE A 187 4.11 2.03 8.51
CA PHE A 187 3.39 1.61 7.30
C PHE A 187 2.99 0.15 7.43
N ARG A 188 1.77 -0.18 7.01
CA ARG A 188 1.29 -1.54 6.86
C ARG A 188 0.68 -1.72 5.48
N ILE A 189 1.08 -2.77 4.80
CA ILE A 189 0.64 -3.14 3.46
C ILE A 189 0.14 -4.57 3.54
N ASP A 190 -1.15 -4.78 3.28
CA ASP A 190 -1.77 -6.09 3.18
C ASP A 190 -2.04 -6.37 1.70
N TYR A 191 -1.74 -7.59 1.24
CA TYR A 191 -1.92 -8.04 -0.14
C TYR A 191 -2.66 -9.38 -0.18
N SER A 192 -3.58 -9.54 -1.13
CA SER A 192 -4.31 -10.80 -1.36
C SER A 192 -4.62 -11.03 -2.85
N GLU A 193 -4.48 -12.27 -3.29
CA GLU A 193 -5.05 -12.83 -4.53
C GLU A 193 -6.19 -13.81 -4.23
N GLY A 194 -6.74 -13.77 -3.01
CA GLY A 194 -7.78 -14.70 -2.55
C GLY A 194 -9.18 -14.40 -3.08
N GLY A 195 -9.38 -13.23 -3.70
CA GLY A 195 -10.66 -12.83 -4.27
C GLY A 195 -11.76 -12.57 -3.25
N GLU A 196 -11.40 -12.30 -1.99
CA GLU A 196 -12.34 -12.08 -0.89
C GLU A 196 -13.33 -10.94 -1.18
N HIS A 197 -12.86 -9.86 -1.82
CA HIS A 197 -13.71 -8.72 -2.20
C HIS A 197 -14.09 -8.73 -3.69
N GLY A 198 -13.92 -9.86 -4.37
CA GLY A 198 -14.30 -10.04 -5.78
C GLY A 198 -13.31 -9.46 -6.80
N TYR A 199 -12.08 -9.19 -6.37
CA TYR A 199 -10.94 -8.76 -7.19
C TYR A 199 -9.99 -9.93 -7.48
N ASP A 200 -9.26 -9.86 -8.59
CA ASP A 200 -8.22 -10.83 -8.93
C ASP A 200 -6.97 -10.64 -8.04
N ALA A 201 -6.71 -9.39 -7.65
CA ALA A 201 -5.69 -9.00 -6.70
C ALA A 201 -6.10 -7.72 -5.98
N GLU A 202 -5.76 -7.60 -4.72
CA GLU A 202 -6.07 -6.45 -3.89
C GLU A 202 -4.92 -6.09 -2.95
N MET A 203 -4.86 -4.82 -2.61
CA MET A 203 -3.87 -4.26 -1.72
C MET A 203 -4.50 -3.20 -0.83
N GLU A 204 -4.20 -3.26 0.47
CA GLU A 204 -4.61 -2.28 1.44
C GLU A 204 -3.38 -1.65 2.08
N VAL A 205 -3.32 -0.32 2.10
CA VAL A 205 -2.18 0.43 2.64
C VAL A 205 -2.66 1.33 3.78
N ARG A 206 -2.01 1.18 4.93
CA ARG A 206 -2.22 1.97 6.14
C ARG A 206 -0.93 2.67 6.51
N ILE A 207 -0.99 3.97 6.75
CA ILE A 207 0.13 4.80 7.16
C ILE A 207 -0.32 5.60 8.38
N SER A 208 0.37 5.42 9.51
CA SER A 208 0.13 6.22 10.72
C SER A 208 1.33 7.07 11.09
N ASP A 209 1.07 8.08 11.92
CA ASP A 209 2.10 8.85 12.62
C ASP A 209 3.11 9.53 11.67
N LEU A 210 2.62 10.04 10.53
CA LEU A 210 3.44 10.88 9.66
C LEU A 210 3.78 12.19 10.36
N PRO A 211 5.03 12.68 10.23
CA PRO A 211 5.47 13.87 10.93
C PRO A 211 4.66 15.08 10.48
N LEU A 212 3.96 15.68 11.43
CA LEU A 212 3.25 16.93 11.22
C LEU A 212 4.21 18.09 11.41
N THR A 213 4.25 19.00 10.45
CA THR A 213 4.92 20.29 10.67
C THR A 213 4.01 21.21 11.49
N ALA A 214 4.55 22.31 12.00
CA ALA A 214 3.76 23.30 12.71
C ALA A 214 2.58 23.77 11.82
N PRO A 215 1.38 24.03 12.38
CA PRO A 215 0.20 24.38 11.57
C PRO A 215 0.40 25.60 10.64
N GLY A 216 1.33 26.50 10.97
CA GLY A 216 1.67 27.66 10.15
C GLY A 216 2.63 27.40 8.99
N SER A 217 3.32 26.25 8.95
CA SER A 217 4.27 25.90 7.87
C SER A 217 3.63 25.04 6.79
N ASP A 218 2.88 24.01 7.18
CA ASP A 218 2.08 23.21 6.24
C ASP A 218 0.75 22.83 6.89
N LYS A 219 -0.27 23.60 6.51
CA LYS A 219 -1.63 23.46 6.99
C LYS A 219 -2.31 22.19 6.45
N PHE A 220 -1.85 21.66 5.31
CA PHE A 220 -2.45 20.51 4.64
C PHE A 220 -1.58 19.25 4.78
N ALA A 221 -0.65 19.22 5.73
CA ALA A 221 0.15 18.04 6.05
C ALA A 221 -0.76 16.84 6.38
N ILE A 222 -0.37 15.66 5.90
CA ILE A 222 -1.06 14.39 6.16
C ILE A 222 -0.49 13.78 7.44
N GLY A 223 -1.34 13.45 8.40
CA GLY A 223 -0.94 12.72 9.62
C GLY A 223 -1.09 11.22 9.50
N SER A 224 -2.15 10.78 8.80
CA SER A 224 -2.44 9.37 8.57
C SER A 224 -3.16 9.18 7.23
N LEU A 225 -3.02 7.99 6.64
CA LEU A 225 -3.60 7.63 5.36
C LEU A 225 -4.03 6.17 5.36
N HIS A 226 -5.21 5.91 4.82
CA HIS A 226 -5.74 4.56 4.64
C HIS A 226 -6.32 4.43 3.24
N MET A 227 -5.84 3.47 2.45
CA MET A 227 -6.32 3.25 1.11
C MET A 227 -6.41 1.77 0.74
N PHE A 228 -7.27 1.49 -0.23
CA PHE A 228 -7.45 0.19 -0.88
C PHE A 228 -7.28 0.35 -2.39
N ALA A 229 -6.71 -0.66 -3.03
CA ALA A 229 -6.68 -0.83 -4.48
C ALA A 229 -7.02 -2.27 -4.84
N GLY A 230 -8.05 -2.48 -5.65
CA GLY A 230 -8.49 -3.78 -6.14
C GLY A 230 -8.52 -3.83 -7.65
N ARG A 231 -7.93 -4.87 -8.25
CA ARG A 231 -7.93 -5.10 -9.70
C ARG A 231 -8.85 -6.23 -10.09
N LYS A 232 -9.68 -6.01 -11.11
CA LYS A 232 -10.52 -7.03 -11.75
C LYS A 232 -10.45 -6.90 -13.26
N GLY A 233 -9.76 -7.83 -13.92
CA GLY A 233 -9.41 -7.72 -15.33
C GLY A 233 -8.65 -6.41 -15.60
N ASP A 234 -9.12 -5.63 -16.56
CA ASP A 234 -8.53 -4.33 -16.95
C ASP A 234 -8.96 -3.16 -16.05
N VAL A 235 -9.77 -3.39 -15.02
CA VAL A 235 -10.33 -2.33 -14.17
C VAL A 235 -9.68 -2.34 -12.79
N VAL A 236 -9.30 -1.15 -12.33
CA VAL A 236 -8.75 -0.93 -11.00
C VAL A 236 -9.64 0.04 -10.25
N ASP A 237 -10.19 -0.41 -9.13
CA ASP A 237 -10.95 0.39 -8.18
C ASP A 237 -10.06 0.78 -7.01
N VAL A 238 -10.11 2.04 -6.61
CA VAL A 238 -9.28 2.61 -5.55
C VAL A 238 -10.15 3.47 -4.66
N PHE A 239 -10.00 3.36 -3.35
CA PHE A 239 -10.68 4.24 -2.41
C PHE A 239 -9.84 4.42 -1.15
N GLY A 240 -10.13 5.46 -0.40
CA GLY A 240 -9.39 5.74 0.82
C GLY A 240 -9.58 7.16 1.32
N ASN A 241 -8.91 7.45 2.43
CA ASN A 241 -8.89 8.77 3.04
C ASN A 241 -7.48 9.15 3.48
N SER A 242 -7.19 10.45 3.50
CA SER A 242 -6.04 11.01 4.20
C SER A 242 -6.52 12.02 5.22
N ASN A 243 -6.02 11.94 6.45
CA ASN A 243 -6.33 12.88 7.52
C ASN A 243 -5.35 14.06 7.46
N HIS A 244 -5.90 15.28 7.50
CA HIS A 244 -5.14 16.53 7.52
C HIS A 244 -5.43 17.30 8.81
N PRO A 245 -4.74 16.99 9.93
CA PRO A 245 -5.10 17.49 11.26
C PRO A 245 -5.07 19.01 11.39
N ASN A 246 -4.14 19.67 10.70
CA ASN A 246 -3.95 21.12 10.76
C ASN A 246 -4.85 21.88 9.79
N ALA A 247 -5.58 21.18 8.94
CA ALA A 247 -6.25 21.78 7.81
C ALA A 247 -7.60 22.38 8.19
N ASN A 248 -7.85 23.60 7.74
CA ASN A 248 -9.16 24.22 7.83
C ASN A 248 -9.48 24.90 6.49
N LEU A 249 -10.77 24.97 6.16
CA LEU A 249 -11.25 25.49 4.87
C LEU A 249 -11.91 26.85 5.05
N PHE A 250 -13.05 26.90 5.76
CA PHE A 250 -13.89 28.09 5.90
C PHE A 250 -14.13 28.51 7.35
N THR A 251 -13.89 27.62 8.31
CA THR A 251 -14.05 27.89 9.76
C THR A 251 -12.70 27.86 10.46
N ALA A 252 -12.70 28.22 11.74
CA ALA A 252 -11.52 28.06 12.59
C ALA A 252 -11.26 26.59 12.98
N ASP A 253 -12.24 25.70 12.78
CA ASP A 253 -12.13 24.29 13.11
C ASP A 253 -11.12 23.60 12.19
N THR A 254 -10.18 22.91 12.80
CA THR A 254 -9.11 22.18 12.10
C THR A 254 -9.40 20.69 12.05
N GLY A 255 -8.88 20.04 11.01
CA GLY A 255 -9.03 18.61 10.80
C GLY A 255 -10.12 18.30 9.80
N PHE A 256 -9.72 17.91 8.59
CA PHE A 256 -10.61 17.22 7.68
C PHE A 256 -9.91 16.01 7.06
N ASN A 257 -10.71 15.05 6.63
CA ASN A 257 -10.26 13.96 5.79
C ASN A 257 -10.52 14.30 4.33
N TRP A 258 -9.55 13.99 3.47
CA TRP A 258 -9.76 13.96 2.03
C TRP A 258 -10.15 12.53 1.66
N ALA A 259 -11.44 12.29 1.49
CA ALA A 259 -12.03 10.96 1.28
C ALA A 259 -12.40 10.78 -0.20
N PHE A 260 -12.11 9.62 -0.79
CA PHE A 260 -12.39 9.41 -2.21
C PHE A 260 -12.72 7.95 -2.56
N VAL A 261 -13.37 7.82 -3.71
CA VAL A 261 -13.49 6.58 -4.49
C VAL A 261 -13.13 6.89 -5.93
N ALA A 262 -12.52 5.93 -6.62
CA ALA A 262 -12.14 6.05 -8.02
C ALA A 262 -12.19 4.68 -8.70
N ALA A 263 -12.48 4.70 -10.00
CA ALA A 263 -12.40 3.54 -10.87
C ALA A 263 -11.65 3.96 -12.14
N SER A 264 -10.78 3.08 -12.63
CA SER A 264 -10.01 3.30 -13.85
C SER A 264 -9.93 2.06 -14.69
N ASN A 265 -9.75 2.26 -15.99
CA ASN A 265 -9.52 1.17 -16.93
C ASN A 265 -8.11 1.29 -17.51
N GLU A 266 -7.29 0.26 -17.34
CA GLU A 266 -5.90 0.22 -17.83
C GLU A 266 -5.81 0.28 -19.35
N LYS A 267 -6.72 -0.41 -20.04
CA LYS A 267 -6.70 -0.54 -21.50
C LYS A 267 -7.07 0.76 -22.21
N THR A 268 -8.11 1.45 -21.74
CA THR A 268 -8.55 2.72 -22.31
C THR A 268 -7.90 3.94 -21.65
N ASN A 269 -7.24 3.74 -20.51
CA ASN A 269 -6.52 4.76 -19.76
C ASN A 269 -7.39 5.99 -19.47
N ILE A 270 -8.61 5.72 -19.01
CA ILE A 270 -9.61 6.67 -18.51
C ILE A 270 -9.92 6.36 -17.04
N ALA A 271 -10.44 7.35 -16.33
CA ALA A 271 -10.84 7.18 -14.94
C ALA A 271 -11.98 8.10 -14.53
N VAL A 272 -12.62 7.74 -13.42
CA VAL A 272 -13.74 8.46 -12.79
C VAL A 272 -13.52 8.46 -11.28
N ALA A 273 -13.78 9.57 -10.60
CA ALA A 273 -13.59 9.67 -9.15
C ALA A 273 -14.63 10.57 -8.47
N GLU A 274 -14.94 10.28 -7.20
CA GLU A 274 -15.70 11.16 -6.30
C GLU A 274 -14.86 11.50 -5.08
N VAL A 275 -15.04 12.72 -4.57
CA VAL A 275 -14.27 13.24 -3.43
C VAL A 275 -15.21 13.92 -2.43
N GLY A 276 -15.00 13.61 -1.16
CA GLY A 276 -15.59 14.27 -0.01
C GLY A 276 -14.54 14.90 0.90
N LEU A 277 -14.97 15.87 1.69
CA LEU A 277 -14.16 16.58 2.67
C LEU A 277 -14.79 16.49 4.09
N PRO A 278 -15.07 15.28 4.61
CA PRO A 278 -15.65 15.14 5.93
C PRO A 278 -14.69 15.63 7.04
N PRO A 279 -15.19 16.17 8.16
CA PRO A 279 -14.37 16.48 9.33
C PRO A 279 -13.63 15.24 9.85
N SER A 280 -12.42 15.41 10.36
CA SER A 280 -11.63 14.30 10.92
C SER A 280 -12.28 13.63 12.12
N SER A 281 -13.18 14.33 12.81
CA SER A 281 -13.94 13.80 13.94
C SER A 281 -15.23 13.08 13.53
N LEU A 282 -15.55 13.00 12.24
CA LEU A 282 -16.79 12.39 11.77
C LEU A 282 -16.70 10.87 11.89
N ASP A 283 -17.55 10.29 12.73
CA ASP A 283 -17.72 8.84 12.85
C ASP A 283 -18.87 8.37 11.95
N SER A 284 -18.54 8.05 10.70
CA SER A 284 -19.52 7.53 9.74
C SER A 284 -18.86 6.66 8.69
N ASN A 285 -19.53 5.55 8.37
CA ASN A 285 -19.22 4.67 7.24
C ASN A 285 -20.20 4.89 6.05
N ASP A 286 -21.15 5.81 6.17
CA ASP A 286 -22.18 6.01 5.16
C ASP A 286 -21.64 6.84 4.00
N ARG A 287 -21.53 6.20 2.83
CA ARG A 287 -21.09 6.83 1.59
C ARG A 287 -21.94 8.05 1.21
N GLN A 288 -23.24 8.06 1.52
CA GLN A 288 -24.09 9.22 1.28
C GLN A 288 -23.59 10.42 2.10
N VAL A 289 -23.27 10.21 3.37
CA VAL A 289 -22.69 11.24 4.23
C VAL A 289 -21.31 11.64 3.72
N LEU A 290 -20.41 10.69 3.50
CA LEU A 290 -19.01 10.94 3.20
C LEU A 290 -18.78 11.61 1.83
N LEU A 291 -19.51 11.18 0.80
CA LEU A 291 -19.27 11.60 -0.59
C LEU A 291 -20.36 12.48 -1.19
N LYS A 292 -21.57 12.55 -0.60
CA LYS A 292 -22.64 13.43 -1.09
C LYS A 292 -22.84 14.62 -0.16
N ASP A 293 -23.12 14.40 1.12
CA ASP A 293 -23.35 15.48 2.08
C ASP A 293 -22.07 16.31 2.26
N TYR A 294 -20.94 15.64 2.47
CA TYR A 294 -19.60 16.25 2.52
C TYR A 294 -18.89 16.30 1.16
N SER A 295 -19.62 16.23 0.04
CA SER A 295 -19.03 16.46 -1.28
C SER A 295 -18.31 17.81 -1.35
N VAL A 296 -17.26 17.90 -2.17
CA VAL A 296 -16.51 19.16 -2.38
C VAL A 296 -17.47 20.31 -2.72
N HIS A 297 -18.43 20.08 -3.60
CA HIS A 297 -19.45 21.06 -3.96
C HIS A 297 -20.20 21.57 -2.71
N ASN A 298 -20.77 20.66 -1.91
CA ASN A 298 -21.61 21.04 -0.78
C ASN A 298 -20.81 21.72 0.34
N VAL A 299 -19.60 21.25 0.64
CA VAL A 299 -18.70 21.88 1.61
C VAL A 299 -18.34 23.30 1.18
N PHE A 300 -18.06 23.52 -0.10
CA PHE A 300 -17.74 24.85 -0.63
C PHE A 300 -18.96 25.76 -0.68
N VAL A 301 -20.14 25.27 -1.09
CA VAL A 301 -21.38 26.05 -1.06
C VAL A 301 -21.68 26.50 0.37
N ALA A 302 -21.67 25.58 1.33
CA ALA A 302 -21.93 25.90 2.73
C ALA A 302 -20.91 26.91 3.30
N GLY A 303 -19.62 26.69 3.05
CA GLY A 303 -18.56 27.58 3.51
C GLY A 303 -18.62 28.98 2.91
N ILE A 304 -18.79 29.09 1.59
CA ILE A 304 -18.85 30.37 0.88
C ILE A 304 -20.10 31.16 1.28
N THR A 305 -21.26 30.51 1.35
CA THR A 305 -22.53 31.19 1.73
C THR A 305 -22.56 31.59 3.21
N ALA A 306 -21.87 30.86 4.09
CA ALA A 306 -21.72 31.28 5.49
C ALA A 306 -20.89 32.57 5.63
N ILE A 307 -19.83 32.72 4.83
CA ILE A 307 -18.97 33.92 4.82
C ILE A 307 -19.66 35.09 4.08
N TRP A 308 -20.36 34.79 2.98
CA TRP A 308 -21.06 35.78 2.14
C TRP A 308 -22.53 35.40 1.89
N PRO A 309 -23.44 35.64 2.85
CA PRO A 309 -24.85 35.22 2.75
C PRO A 309 -25.65 35.79 1.57
N GLY A 310 -25.17 36.88 0.97
CA GLY A 310 -25.81 37.55 -0.17
C GLY A 310 -25.09 37.35 -1.51
N ILE A 311 -24.20 36.35 -1.62
CA ILE A 311 -23.48 36.08 -2.88
C ILE A 311 -24.46 35.76 -4.02
N ASP A 312 -24.17 36.28 -5.21
CA ASP A 312 -24.96 35.97 -6.40
C ASP A 312 -24.87 34.48 -6.73
N GLN A 313 -26.02 33.80 -6.80
CA GLN A 313 -26.06 32.36 -6.97
C GLN A 313 -25.56 31.92 -8.36
N THR A 314 -25.77 32.75 -9.39
CA THR A 314 -25.26 32.46 -10.74
C THR A 314 -23.73 32.49 -10.76
N LEU A 315 -23.12 33.48 -10.08
CA LEU A 315 -21.68 33.55 -9.90
C LEU A 315 -21.14 32.36 -9.10
N LEU A 316 -21.79 32.00 -7.98
CA LEU A 316 -21.38 30.85 -7.16
C LEU A 316 -21.43 29.54 -7.94
N ASN A 317 -22.52 29.29 -8.67
CA ASN A 317 -22.67 28.10 -9.50
C ASN A 317 -21.63 28.06 -10.63
N SER A 318 -21.32 29.21 -11.23
CA SER A 318 -20.26 29.30 -12.25
C SER A 318 -18.88 29.00 -11.67
N TYR A 319 -18.61 29.52 -10.46
CA TYR A 319 -17.35 29.30 -9.74
C TYR A 319 -17.16 27.81 -9.37
N LEU A 320 -18.22 27.14 -8.93
CA LEU A 320 -18.20 25.75 -8.45
C LEU A 320 -18.53 24.71 -9.53
N SER A 321 -18.70 25.09 -10.79
CA SER A 321 -19.15 24.18 -11.86
C SER A 321 -18.33 22.88 -12.01
N ASN A 322 -17.02 22.91 -11.73
CA ASN A 322 -16.17 21.71 -11.77
C ASN A 322 -16.17 20.86 -10.49
N THR A 323 -16.87 21.29 -9.43
CA THR A 323 -16.97 20.54 -8.16
C THR A 323 -18.07 19.48 -8.18
N ALA A 324 -18.91 19.48 -9.21
CA ALA A 324 -19.91 18.43 -9.41
C ALA A 324 -19.22 17.06 -9.53
N ALA A 325 -19.75 16.08 -8.83
CA ALA A 325 -19.26 14.70 -8.83
C ALA A 325 -20.08 13.82 -9.80
N PRO A 326 -19.46 12.79 -10.41
CA PRO A 326 -18.04 12.46 -10.32
C PRO A 326 -17.17 13.33 -11.25
N GLY A 327 -15.87 13.37 -10.98
CA GLY A 327 -14.86 13.91 -11.89
C GLY A 327 -14.42 12.85 -12.90
N TYR A 328 -14.21 13.27 -14.14
CA TYR A 328 -13.79 12.40 -15.25
C TYR A 328 -12.39 12.77 -15.74
N PHE A 329 -11.57 11.76 -16.05
CA PHE A 329 -10.15 11.93 -16.36
C PHE A 329 -9.69 11.08 -17.53
N ASN A 330 -8.71 11.59 -18.29
CA ASN A 330 -7.92 10.76 -19.18
C ASN A 330 -6.43 11.09 -19.10
N SER A 331 -5.62 10.17 -19.63
CA SER A 331 -4.16 10.29 -19.63
C SER A 331 -3.58 11.47 -20.43
N VAL A 332 -4.35 12.11 -21.31
CA VAL A 332 -3.87 13.19 -22.19
C VAL A 332 -4.10 14.57 -21.59
N LYS A 333 -5.29 14.82 -21.04
CA LYS A 333 -5.72 16.13 -20.55
C LYS A 333 -5.82 16.22 -19.03
N GLY A 334 -5.74 15.09 -18.32
CA GLY A 334 -6.11 15.03 -16.91
C GLY A 334 -7.61 15.20 -16.75
N PHE A 335 -8.03 16.10 -15.86
CA PHE A 335 -9.44 16.40 -15.62
C PHE A 335 -10.16 16.88 -16.90
N LEU A 336 -11.31 16.27 -17.20
CA LEU A 336 -12.15 16.57 -18.34
C LEU A 336 -13.40 17.37 -17.95
N SER A 337 -14.11 16.91 -16.93
CA SER A 337 -15.38 17.48 -16.48
C SER A 337 -15.75 16.98 -15.08
N GLY A 338 -16.59 17.74 -14.38
CA GLY A 338 -17.26 17.32 -13.16
C GLY A 338 -18.76 17.15 -13.43
N GLY A 339 -19.35 16.04 -12.97
CA GLY A 339 -20.78 15.71 -13.04
C GLY A 339 -21.33 15.37 -14.43
N ASN A 340 -20.65 15.77 -15.50
CA ASN A 340 -21.07 15.53 -16.88
C ASN A 340 -20.17 14.49 -17.54
N SER A 341 -20.73 13.31 -17.80
CA SER A 341 -19.99 12.20 -18.43
C SER A 341 -19.52 12.54 -19.84
N PRO A 342 -18.24 12.26 -20.20
CA PRO A 342 -17.75 12.40 -21.56
C PRO A 342 -18.22 11.31 -22.53
N GLY A 343 -18.84 10.22 -22.06
CA GLY A 343 -19.38 9.16 -22.93
C GLY A 343 -19.50 7.79 -22.27
N ALA A 344 -20.01 6.81 -23.04
CA ALA A 344 -20.41 5.49 -22.54
C ALA A 344 -19.29 4.72 -21.80
N ASP A 345 -18.04 4.83 -22.25
CA ASP A 345 -16.92 4.15 -21.59
C ASP A 345 -16.69 4.68 -20.16
N PHE A 346 -16.96 5.97 -19.93
CA PHE A 346 -16.90 6.58 -18.61
C PHE A 346 -18.12 6.21 -17.76
N ASP A 347 -19.30 6.06 -18.37
CA ASP A 347 -20.53 5.68 -17.66
C ASP A 347 -20.39 4.30 -17.02
N VAL A 348 -19.73 3.36 -17.71
CA VAL A 348 -19.43 2.02 -17.17
C VAL A 348 -18.58 2.12 -15.90
N LEU A 349 -17.57 3.00 -15.87
CA LEU A 349 -16.75 3.22 -14.68
C LEU A 349 -17.49 3.99 -13.59
N ALA A 350 -18.29 4.98 -13.96
CA ALA A 350 -19.08 5.77 -13.01
C ALA A 350 -20.06 4.88 -12.22
N ALA A 351 -20.73 3.94 -12.89
CA ALA A 351 -21.64 2.99 -12.25
C ALA A 351 -20.95 2.06 -11.23
N ARG A 352 -19.64 1.82 -11.38
CA ARG A 352 -18.88 1.05 -10.38
C ARG A 352 -18.70 1.81 -9.09
N LEU A 353 -18.62 3.14 -9.16
CA LEU A 353 -18.37 3.96 -7.98
C LEU A 353 -19.42 3.70 -6.93
N ASP A 354 -20.69 3.45 -7.29
CA ASP A 354 -21.80 3.18 -6.37
C ASP A 354 -21.55 2.00 -5.40
N GLY A 355 -20.72 1.03 -5.80
CA GLY A 355 -20.32 -0.10 -4.97
C GLY A 355 -19.12 0.17 -4.05
N LEU A 356 -18.50 1.34 -4.14
CA LEU A 356 -17.31 1.71 -3.38
C LEU A 356 -17.67 2.68 -2.24
N SER A 357 -16.98 2.58 -1.11
CA SER A 357 -17.09 3.57 -0.03
C SER A 357 -15.70 3.88 0.51
N PRO A 358 -15.38 5.14 0.80
CA PRO A 358 -14.20 5.47 1.58
C PRO A 358 -14.31 4.91 3.00
N TYR A 359 -13.19 4.91 3.73
CA TYR A 359 -13.15 4.46 5.13
C TYR A 359 -13.81 5.48 6.08
N ASN A 360 -13.99 5.10 7.35
CA ASN A 360 -14.44 6.02 8.38
C ASN A 360 -13.38 7.12 8.65
N PRO A 361 -13.74 8.41 8.61
CA PRO A 361 -12.80 9.51 8.88
C PRO A 361 -12.21 9.48 10.30
N LEU A 362 -13.00 9.17 11.32
CA LEU A 362 -12.53 9.10 12.71
C LEU A 362 -11.54 7.96 12.90
N GLU A 363 -11.82 6.79 12.32
CA GLU A 363 -10.90 5.64 12.38
C GLU A 363 -9.61 5.92 11.62
N THR A 364 -9.68 6.56 10.45
CA THR A 364 -8.47 6.96 9.70
C THR A 364 -7.66 7.98 10.50
N SER A 365 -8.32 8.92 11.18
CA SER A 365 -7.66 9.97 11.96
C SER A 365 -6.97 9.43 13.22
N ASN A 366 -7.52 8.36 13.81
CA ASN A 366 -6.96 7.64 14.95
C ASN A 366 -6.18 6.39 14.53
N LEU A 367 -5.88 6.24 13.24
CA LEU A 367 -5.18 5.08 12.71
C LEU A 367 -3.82 4.96 13.40
N HIS A 368 -3.59 3.81 14.00
CA HIS A 368 -2.32 3.48 14.63
C HIS A 368 -1.87 2.10 14.14
N VAL A 369 -0.71 2.06 13.50
CA VAL A 369 -0.10 0.82 13.00
C VAL A 369 0.88 0.31 14.05
N VAL A 370 0.76 -0.97 14.40
CA VAL A 370 1.66 -1.65 15.34
C VAL A 370 2.21 -2.93 14.72
N PHE A 371 3.41 -3.30 15.15
CA PHE A 371 3.95 -4.65 14.92
C PHE A 371 3.16 -5.71 15.71
N LYS A 372 3.34 -6.98 15.35
CA LYS A 372 2.88 -8.12 16.15
C LYS A 372 3.50 -8.14 17.54
#